data_AF-A0A961IE31-F1
#
_entry.id   AF-A0A961IE31-F1
#
_cell.length_a   1.000
_cell.length_b   1.000
_cell.length_c   1.000
_cell.angle_alpha   90.00
_cell.angle_beta   90.00
_cell.angle_gamma   90.00
#
_symmetry.space_group_name_H-M   'P 1'
#
loop_
_entity.id
_entity.type
_entity.pdbx_description
1 polymer ?
#
loop_
_entity_poly.entity_id
_entity_poly.type
_entity_poly.pdbx_seq_one_letter_code
_entity_poly.pdbx_strand_id
1 'polypeptide(L)'
;MKFKYSRFRLPITSIAGRLFGALIVFNVCLTSGLFAQAQPTDGQDQPAEEGTAGNPAEEGLPADEYFRRSELSRIRIFFGLGEARLKPAILNEITPSWFLNSAIAAGNDINYQAILPLEEADKVNVYTGHFGIDYTFMDRFNVGYHYLHRQREFNDHSPTKITFFAPPDNRFRWAVFESYRLKEYVESMHTLEFKYLHPVWTRGFKIGPYVAREWYREHNDSSFGSFVAPNASAPYLPNSINWSALAFTPVNYSMTGWVFGPAFRYQMFDWLGFHYRFVFVKRTGSFNLSGVQPLNREQGGTLTAIDLIAPVAGGNVNEEGIRHNFETVFRIYCRYGLHIGIIKEDFTRSYSNYLGYTFGSGGYYSMKTPTLLGIGELSNSYASNTLEVYIKFSTAFFF
;
A
#
# COMPACT_ATOMS: atom_id res chain seq x y z
N MET A 1 35.76 -24.69 -9.23
CA MET A 1 34.71 -23.70 -9.57
C MET A 1 34.89 -22.48 -8.67
N LYS A 2 35.16 -21.30 -9.27
CA LYS A 2 35.39 -20.03 -8.53
C LYS A 2 34.05 -19.31 -8.33
N PHE A 3 33.71 -18.99 -7.08
CA PHE A 3 32.59 -18.12 -6.73
C PHE A 3 32.90 -16.67 -7.10
N LYS A 4 31.99 -16.02 -7.83
CA LYS A 4 32.07 -14.62 -8.26
C LYS A 4 31.12 -13.80 -7.38
N TYR A 5 31.66 -13.05 -6.43
CA TYR A 5 30.90 -12.06 -5.66
C TYR A 5 30.57 -10.86 -6.56
N SER A 6 29.29 -10.66 -6.84
CA SER A 6 28.75 -9.46 -7.47
C SER A 6 28.53 -8.39 -6.39
N ARG A 7 29.24 -7.26 -6.51
CA ARG A 7 29.13 -6.10 -5.62
C ARG A 7 27.77 -5.43 -5.79
N PHE A 8 26.98 -5.43 -4.72
CA PHE A 8 25.78 -4.62 -4.58
C PHE A 8 26.18 -3.13 -4.50
N ARG A 9 25.86 -2.33 -5.52
CA ARG A 9 25.95 -0.87 -5.46
C ARG A 9 24.54 -0.31 -5.32
N LEU A 10 24.25 0.27 -4.15
CA LEU A 10 23.01 1.02 -3.89
C LEU A 10 23.01 2.34 -4.69
N PRO A 11 21.89 2.75 -5.31
CA PRO A 11 21.78 4.03 -6.00
C PRO A 11 21.37 5.14 -5.02
N ILE A 12 22.18 5.39 -3.98
CA ILE A 12 21.89 6.41 -2.95
C ILE A 12 22.07 7.84 -3.50
N THR A 13 22.88 8.02 -4.55
CA THR A 13 23.27 9.36 -5.04
C THR A 13 22.18 10.07 -5.86
N SER A 14 21.24 9.34 -6.47
CA SER A 14 20.15 9.93 -7.28
C SER A 14 19.01 10.51 -6.42
N ILE A 15 18.75 9.89 -5.27
CA ILE A 15 17.65 10.24 -4.36
C ILE A 15 17.97 11.52 -3.57
N ALA A 16 19.22 11.67 -3.12
CA ALA A 16 19.65 12.85 -2.37
C ALA A 16 19.56 14.15 -3.21
N GLY A 17 19.90 14.09 -4.51
CA GLY A 17 19.85 15.26 -5.40
C GLY A 17 18.43 15.75 -5.70
N ARG A 18 17.46 14.83 -5.82
CA ARG A 18 16.05 15.17 -6.08
C ARG A 18 15.31 15.65 -4.82
N LEU A 19 15.67 15.13 -3.64
CA LEU A 19 15.13 15.59 -2.36
C LEU A 19 15.60 17.01 -1.98
N PHE A 20 16.83 17.38 -2.34
CA PHE A 20 17.36 18.73 -2.07
C PHE A 20 16.62 19.82 -2.89
N GLY A 21 16.26 19.51 -4.14
CA GLY A 21 15.48 20.42 -4.99
C GLY A 21 14.07 20.69 -4.46
N ALA A 22 13.38 19.65 -3.96
CA ALA A 22 12.05 19.80 -3.37
C ALA A 22 12.06 20.61 -2.06
N LEU A 23 13.12 20.48 -1.25
CA LEU A 23 13.26 21.19 0.02
C LEU A 23 13.47 22.71 -0.15
N ILE A 24 14.13 23.13 -1.24
CA ILE A 24 14.37 24.54 -1.56
C ILE A 24 13.08 25.21 -2.05
N VAL A 25 12.32 24.53 -2.93
CA VAL A 25 11.04 25.08 -3.44
C VAL A 25 10.01 25.23 -2.32
N PHE A 26 9.99 24.33 -1.33
CA PHE A 26 9.06 24.40 -0.20
C PHE A 26 9.42 25.52 0.81
N ASN A 27 10.71 25.84 1.00
CA ASN A 27 11.14 26.95 1.88
C ASN A 27 10.82 28.33 1.29
N VAL A 28 10.84 28.48 -0.04
CA VAL A 28 10.51 29.74 -0.71
C VAL A 28 9.02 30.08 -0.62
N CYS A 29 8.13 29.07 -0.59
CA CYS A 29 6.69 29.30 -0.40
C CYS A 29 6.29 29.64 1.04
N LEU A 30 7.03 29.19 2.06
CA LEU A 30 6.71 29.48 3.47
C LEU A 30 7.22 30.84 3.94
N THR A 31 8.28 31.37 3.34
CA THR A 31 8.87 32.67 3.71
C THR A 31 8.20 33.86 3.04
N SER A 32 7.47 33.66 1.95
CA SER A 32 6.79 34.73 1.19
C SER A 32 5.38 35.07 1.70
N GLY A 33 4.78 34.26 2.58
CA GLY A 33 3.41 34.45 3.09
C GLY A 33 3.26 35.15 4.44
N LEU A 34 4.35 35.51 5.13
CA LEU A 34 4.32 35.92 6.55
C LEU A 34 4.90 37.31 6.87
N PHE A 35 5.24 38.12 5.87
CA PHE A 35 5.63 39.52 6.06
C PHE A 35 4.66 40.48 5.34
N ALA A 36 3.47 40.64 5.92
CA ALA A 36 2.68 41.86 5.75
C ALA A 36 2.79 42.65 7.06
N GLN A 37 3.57 43.73 7.00
CA GLN A 37 3.94 44.61 8.12
C GLN A 37 2.71 45.32 8.72
N ALA A 38 2.61 45.30 10.05
CA ALA A 38 1.92 46.35 10.81
C ALA A 38 3.01 47.26 11.41
N GLN A 39 3.01 48.54 11.02
CA GLN A 39 3.89 49.57 11.60
C GLN A 39 3.34 50.06 12.95
N PRO A 40 4.19 50.38 13.94
CA PRO A 40 3.80 51.16 15.11
C PRO A 40 3.98 52.66 14.83
N THR A 41 2.99 53.46 15.21
CA THR A 41 3.09 54.94 15.28
C THR A 41 3.56 55.38 16.66
N ASP A 42 4.59 56.24 16.67
CA ASP A 42 5.09 57.00 17.81
C ASP A 42 4.06 57.99 18.39
N GLY A 43 4.14 58.25 19.70
CA GLY A 43 3.51 59.43 20.30
C GLY A 43 3.26 59.43 21.82
N GLN A 44 4.31 59.74 22.58
CA GLN A 44 4.34 60.65 23.76
C GLN A 44 3.71 60.37 25.15
N ASP A 45 4.54 60.76 26.13
CA ASP A 45 4.30 61.34 27.46
C ASP A 45 4.11 60.44 28.70
N GLN A 46 5.15 60.46 29.57
CA GLN A 46 5.09 60.19 31.02
C GLN A 46 4.44 61.38 31.75
N PRO A 47 3.86 61.14 32.95
CA PRO A 47 4.56 61.63 34.13
C PRO A 47 4.61 60.61 35.28
N ALA A 48 5.58 60.81 36.18
CA ALA A 48 5.78 60.08 37.43
C ALA A 48 4.96 60.70 38.58
N GLU A 49 4.42 59.88 39.49
CA GLU A 49 4.70 59.94 40.94
C GLU A 49 3.92 58.88 41.77
N GLU A 50 4.64 58.37 42.77
CA GLU A 50 4.26 57.90 44.13
C GLU A 50 3.16 56.84 44.39
N GLY A 51 3.60 55.77 45.10
CA GLY A 51 2.97 55.44 46.39
C GLY A 51 2.19 54.11 46.53
N THR A 52 2.83 53.15 47.20
CA THR A 52 2.25 52.10 48.07
C THR A 52 1.31 51.03 47.48
N ALA A 53 1.76 49.77 47.50
CA ALA A 53 1.29 48.72 48.43
C ALA A 53 1.70 47.35 47.87
N GLY A 54 2.30 46.50 48.71
CA GLY A 54 2.89 45.24 48.31
C GLY A 54 1.90 44.29 47.64
N ASN A 55 2.20 43.89 46.41
CA ASN A 55 1.73 42.60 45.91
C ASN A 55 2.66 41.52 46.48
N PRO A 56 2.12 40.42 47.04
CA PRO A 56 2.95 39.28 47.36
C PRO A 56 3.63 38.84 46.07
N ALA A 57 4.92 38.54 46.15
CA ALA A 57 5.62 37.89 45.06
C ALA A 57 4.78 36.69 44.62
N GLU A 58 4.18 36.75 43.43
CA GLU A 58 3.88 35.53 42.70
C GLU A 58 5.22 34.84 42.58
N GLU A 59 5.44 33.82 43.41
CA GLU A 59 6.43 32.78 43.17
C GLU A 59 6.08 32.22 41.79
N GLY A 60 6.64 32.83 40.75
CA GLY A 60 6.65 32.28 39.42
C GLY A 60 7.26 30.90 39.56
N LEU A 61 6.44 29.87 39.35
CA LEU A 61 6.90 28.48 39.27
C LEU A 61 8.17 28.48 38.42
N PRO A 62 9.24 27.82 38.87
CA PRO A 62 10.50 27.84 38.16
C PRO A 62 10.26 27.43 36.70
N ALA A 63 10.95 28.10 35.77
CA ALA A 63 10.65 27.98 34.33
C ALA A 63 10.70 26.53 33.81
N ASP A 64 11.36 25.62 34.53
CA ASP A 64 11.40 24.18 34.28
C ASP A 64 10.05 23.48 34.54
N GLU A 65 9.30 23.92 35.53
CA GLU A 65 7.98 23.39 35.90
C GLU A 65 6.89 23.89 34.94
N TYR A 66 7.02 25.14 34.46
CA TYR A 66 6.20 25.66 33.36
C TYR A 66 6.48 24.91 32.05
N PHE A 67 7.75 24.65 31.71
CA PHE A 67 8.11 23.84 30.54
C PHE A 67 7.55 22.41 30.65
N ARG A 68 7.72 21.76 31.80
CA ARG A 68 7.16 20.41 32.05
C ARG A 68 5.63 20.38 32.00
N ARG A 69 4.95 21.44 32.42
CA ARG A 69 3.48 21.57 32.31
C ARG A 69 3.04 21.79 30.86
N SER A 70 3.76 22.61 30.07
CA SER A 70 3.45 22.81 28.65
C SER A 70 3.71 21.58 27.76
N GLU A 71 4.50 20.62 28.25
CA GLU A 71 4.69 19.31 27.60
C GLU A 71 3.63 18.26 27.98
N LEU A 72 2.62 18.62 28.78
CA LEU A 72 1.54 17.70 29.16
C LEU A 72 0.75 17.23 27.96
N SER A 73 0.56 18.08 26.95
CA SER A 73 -0.11 17.69 25.72
C SER A 73 0.65 18.18 24.49
N ARG A 74 0.61 17.38 23.42
CA ARG A 74 1.14 17.81 22.12
C ARG A 74 0.28 17.32 20.98
N ILE A 75 0.16 18.16 19.96
CA ILE A 75 -0.34 17.78 18.64
C ILE A 75 0.88 17.68 17.72
N ARG A 76 1.03 16.55 17.04
CA ARG A 76 2.05 16.35 16.01
C ARG A 76 1.38 16.18 14.67
N ILE A 77 1.85 16.92 13.67
CA ILE A 77 1.50 16.72 12.27
C ILE A 77 2.72 16.14 11.57
N PHE A 78 2.54 15.13 10.73
CA PHE A 78 3.62 14.57 9.94
C PHE A 78 3.21 14.29 8.50
N PHE A 79 4.19 14.38 7.62
CA PHE A 79 4.10 14.04 6.22
C PHE A 79 5.36 13.29 5.81
N GLY A 80 5.28 12.44 4.81
CA GLY A 80 6.45 11.68 4.39
C GLY A 80 6.26 10.94 3.08
N LEU A 81 7.36 10.37 2.63
CA LEU A 81 7.46 9.60 1.41
C LEU A 81 8.27 8.33 1.67
N GLY A 82 8.02 7.30 0.88
CA GLY A 82 8.76 6.06 0.97
C GLY A 82 8.69 5.24 -0.32
N GLU A 83 9.33 4.09 -0.25
CA GLU A 83 9.29 3.07 -1.30
C GLU A 83 8.95 1.74 -0.62
N ALA A 84 7.93 1.06 -1.15
CA ALA A 84 7.55 -0.26 -0.69
C ALA A 84 7.77 -1.30 -1.78
N ARG A 85 8.22 -2.48 -1.41
CA ARG A 85 8.30 -3.65 -2.29
C ARG A 85 7.23 -4.62 -1.84
N LEU A 86 6.25 -4.86 -2.71
CA LEU A 86 5.12 -5.73 -2.43
C LEU A 86 4.88 -6.74 -3.56
N LYS A 87 4.24 -7.86 -3.23
CA LYS A 87 3.68 -8.79 -4.22
C LYS A 87 2.17 -8.57 -4.21
N PRO A 88 1.55 -7.95 -5.23
CA PRO A 88 0.12 -7.65 -5.20
C PRO A 88 -0.67 -8.92 -4.95
N ALA A 89 -1.58 -8.90 -3.98
CA ALA A 89 -2.27 -10.10 -3.54
C ALA A 89 -3.15 -10.69 -4.66
N ILE A 90 -3.72 -9.84 -5.54
CA ILE A 90 -4.42 -10.26 -6.77
C ILE A 90 -3.56 -11.16 -7.66
N LEU A 91 -2.26 -10.96 -7.70
CA LEU A 91 -1.37 -11.78 -8.52
C LEU A 91 -1.05 -13.13 -7.87
N ASN A 92 -1.00 -13.19 -6.54
CA ASN A 92 -0.77 -14.47 -5.85
C ASN A 92 -1.98 -15.40 -5.89
N GLU A 93 -3.18 -14.84 -6.01
CA GLU A 93 -4.39 -15.64 -6.10
C GLU A 93 -4.59 -16.27 -7.48
N ILE A 94 -4.14 -15.62 -8.55
CA ILE A 94 -4.46 -16.06 -9.91
C ILE A 94 -3.81 -17.40 -10.25
N THR A 95 -2.51 -17.57 -10.00
CA THR A 95 -1.79 -18.81 -10.32
C THR A 95 -2.46 -20.09 -9.79
N PRO A 96 -2.62 -20.25 -8.46
CA PRO A 96 -3.26 -21.44 -7.90
C PRO A 96 -4.75 -21.54 -8.24
N SER A 97 -5.48 -20.43 -8.28
CA SER A 97 -6.92 -20.47 -8.57
C SER A 97 -7.20 -20.94 -9.99
N TRP A 98 -6.45 -20.43 -10.96
CA TRP A 98 -6.65 -20.76 -12.37
C TRP A 98 -6.23 -22.19 -12.68
N PHE A 99 -5.11 -22.64 -12.10
CA PHE A 99 -4.71 -24.04 -12.17
C PHE A 99 -5.81 -24.95 -11.64
N LEU A 100 -6.33 -24.72 -10.42
CA LEU A 100 -7.34 -25.58 -9.83
C LEU A 100 -8.66 -25.55 -10.60
N ASN A 101 -9.15 -24.36 -10.95
CA ASN A 101 -10.39 -24.22 -11.73
C ASN A 101 -10.28 -24.92 -13.09
N SER A 102 -9.12 -24.83 -13.75
CA SER A 102 -8.88 -25.51 -15.03
C SER A 102 -8.78 -27.02 -14.89
N ALA A 103 -8.17 -27.53 -13.82
CA ALA A 103 -8.06 -28.95 -13.54
C ALA A 103 -9.43 -29.58 -13.24
N ILE A 104 -10.27 -28.88 -12.47
CA ILE A 104 -11.67 -29.27 -12.22
C ILE A 104 -12.46 -29.27 -13.53
N ALA A 105 -12.30 -28.25 -14.38
CA ALA A 105 -12.97 -28.20 -15.67
C ALA A 105 -12.54 -29.35 -16.58
N ALA A 106 -11.25 -29.67 -16.65
CA ALA A 106 -10.70 -30.79 -17.43
C ALA A 106 -11.22 -32.16 -16.95
N GLY A 107 -11.49 -32.31 -15.65
CA GLY A 107 -12.10 -33.52 -15.12
C GLY A 107 -13.57 -33.71 -15.50
N ASN A 108 -14.28 -32.62 -15.82
CA ASN A 108 -15.72 -32.62 -16.11
C ASN A 108 -16.06 -32.51 -17.61
N ASP A 109 -15.13 -32.00 -18.43
CA ASP A 109 -15.29 -31.86 -19.87
C ASP A 109 -14.00 -32.28 -20.58
N ILE A 110 -14.12 -33.30 -21.44
CA ILE A 110 -13.02 -33.86 -22.24
C ILE A 110 -12.36 -32.82 -23.17
N ASN A 111 -13.06 -31.72 -23.44
CA ASN A 111 -12.54 -30.63 -24.25
C ASN A 111 -11.75 -29.61 -23.44
N TYR A 112 -11.67 -29.70 -22.11
CA TYR A 112 -10.84 -28.83 -21.28
C TYR A 112 -9.54 -29.52 -20.88
N GLN A 113 -8.46 -28.75 -20.83
CA GLN A 113 -7.17 -29.18 -20.33
C GLN A 113 -6.77 -28.33 -19.13
N ALA A 114 -6.09 -28.97 -18.17
CA ALA A 114 -5.48 -28.25 -17.06
C ALA A 114 -4.40 -27.32 -17.59
N ILE A 115 -4.50 -26.05 -17.20
CA ILE A 115 -3.59 -25.00 -17.60
C ILE A 115 -2.41 -25.01 -16.62
N LEU A 116 -1.19 -24.90 -17.11
CA LEU A 116 0.04 -24.88 -16.33
C LEU A 116 0.58 -23.44 -16.18
N PRO A 117 0.94 -22.99 -14.97
CA PRO A 117 1.60 -21.71 -14.81
C PRO A 117 3.02 -21.76 -15.41
N LEU A 118 3.37 -20.75 -16.22
CA LEU A 118 4.72 -20.60 -16.77
C LEU A 118 5.57 -19.61 -15.98
N GLU A 119 4.94 -18.54 -15.51
CA GLU A 119 5.61 -17.41 -14.87
C GLU A 119 4.78 -16.93 -13.68
N GLU A 120 5.43 -16.78 -12.53
CA GLU A 120 4.83 -16.13 -11.37
C GLU A 120 5.04 -14.61 -11.42
N ALA A 121 4.12 -13.86 -10.81
CA ALA A 121 4.29 -12.43 -10.69
C ALA A 121 5.50 -12.06 -9.82
N ASP A 122 6.30 -11.13 -10.33
CA ASP A 122 7.41 -10.54 -9.59
C ASP A 122 6.93 -9.59 -8.46
N LYS A 123 7.83 -9.36 -7.50
CA LYS A 123 7.64 -8.28 -6.52
C LYS A 123 7.85 -6.93 -7.20
N VAL A 124 6.92 -6.01 -6.95
CA VAL A 124 6.89 -4.67 -7.52
C VAL A 124 7.26 -3.63 -6.47
N ASN A 125 8.02 -2.61 -6.88
CA ASN A 125 8.27 -1.46 -6.01
C ASN A 125 7.16 -0.43 -6.21
N VAL A 126 6.57 0.14 -5.18
CA VAL A 126 5.54 1.18 -5.26
C VAL A 126 5.99 2.40 -4.47
N TYR A 127 5.57 3.58 -4.91
CA TYR A 127 5.86 4.81 -4.19
C TYR A 127 4.81 5.00 -3.10
N THR A 128 5.25 5.41 -1.91
CA THR A 128 4.36 5.60 -0.77
C THR A 128 4.35 7.06 -0.31
N GLY A 129 3.15 7.55 0.01
CA GLY A 129 2.91 8.84 0.64
C GLY A 129 2.29 8.63 2.00
N HIS A 130 2.77 9.40 2.98
CA HIS A 130 2.30 9.37 4.36
C HIS A 130 1.81 10.74 4.78
N PHE A 131 0.71 10.74 5.51
CA PHE A 131 0.19 11.91 6.21
C PHE A 131 -0.39 11.48 7.55
N GLY A 132 -0.37 12.35 8.54
CA GLY A 132 -1.20 12.13 9.71
C GLY A 132 -1.01 13.14 10.82
N ILE A 133 -1.83 12.95 11.84
CA ILE A 133 -1.97 13.85 12.98
C ILE A 133 -2.08 12.99 14.23
N ASP A 134 -1.25 13.28 15.22
CA ASP A 134 -1.20 12.60 16.50
C ASP A 134 -1.46 13.60 17.63
N TYR A 135 -2.44 13.32 18.48
CA TYR A 135 -2.56 13.94 19.80
C TYR A 135 -1.86 13.05 20.83
N THR A 136 -0.99 13.62 21.66
CA THR A 136 -0.32 12.90 22.76
C THR A 136 -0.59 13.60 24.07
N PHE A 137 -0.94 12.85 25.11
CA PHE A 137 -1.10 13.33 26.47
C PHE A 137 -0.13 12.61 27.43
N MET A 138 0.56 13.39 28.25
CA MET A 138 1.60 12.99 29.22
C MET A 138 2.72 12.13 28.63
N ASP A 139 2.95 12.21 27.31
CA ASP A 139 3.81 11.29 26.56
C ASP A 139 3.52 9.79 26.83
N ARG A 140 2.26 9.47 27.15
CA ARG A 140 1.78 8.11 27.49
C ARG A 140 0.59 7.74 26.62
N PHE A 141 -0.43 8.57 26.60
CA PHE A 141 -1.63 8.37 25.80
C PHE A 141 -1.45 9.03 24.44
N ASN A 142 -1.82 8.32 23.38
CA ASN A 142 -1.73 8.84 22.04
C ASN A 142 -2.94 8.39 21.22
N VAL A 143 -3.56 9.35 20.57
CA VAL A 143 -4.64 9.15 19.60
C VAL A 143 -4.16 9.73 18.29
N GLY A 144 -4.20 8.95 17.22
CA GLY A 144 -3.62 9.34 15.94
C GLY A 144 -4.52 8.99 14.77
N TYR A 145 -4.51 9.85 13.76
CA TYR A 145 -5.05 9.55 12.45
C TYR A 145 -3.92 9.53 11.44
N HIS A 146 -3.79 8.43 10.71
CA HIS A 146 -2.74 8.19 9.72
C HIS A 146 -3.40 7.88 8.39
N TYR A 147 -2.90 8.50 7.33
CA TYR A 147 -3.24 8.21 5.94
C TYR A 147 -1.99 7.75 5.21
N LEU A 148 -2.11 6.60 4.55
CA LEU A 148 -1.08 6.01 3.72
C LEU A 148 -1.65 5.81 2.32
N HIS A 149 -0.89 6.22 1.33
CA HIS A 149 -1.23 6.05 -0.08
C HIS A 149 -0.05 5.38 -0.77
N ARG A 150 -0.30 4.32 -1.55
CA ARG A 150 0.72 3.70 -2.39
C ARG A 150 0.26 3.68 -3.83
N GLN A 151 1.15 3.97 -4.76
CA GLN A 151 0.80 3.93 -6.18
C GLN A 151 1.96 3.48 -7.08
N ARG A 152 1.61 2.81 -8.17
CA ARG A 152 2.50 2.53 -9.30
C ARG A 152 1.71 2.27 -10.57
N GLU A 153 2.14 2.93 -11.63
CA GLU A 153 1.80 2.58 -13.00
C GLU A 153 2.84 1.61 -13.58
N PHE A 154 2.38 0.63 -14.35
CA PHE A 154 3.21 -0.36 -15.01
C PHE A 154 3.24 -0.08 -16.51
N ASN A 155 4.45 0.11 -17.04
CA ASN A 155 4.69 0.28 -18.46
C ASN A 155 4.90 -1.06 -19.16
N ASP A 156 5.00 -1.02 -20.49
CA ASP A 156 5.19 -2.24 -21.27
C ASP A 156 6.57 -2.90 -21.08
N HIS A 157 7.52 -2.18 -20.48
CA HIS A 157 8.91 -2.62 -20.30
C HIS A 157 9.15 -3.30 -18.94
N SER A 158 8.22 -3.17 -17.99
CA SER A 158 8.22 -3.87 -16.71
C SER A 158 6.80 -4.37 -16.38
N PRO A 159 6.22 -5.23 -17.23
CA PRO A 159 4.88 -5.73 -17.01
C PRO A 159 4.89 -6.67 -15.81
N THR A 160 4.06 -6.40 -14.82
CA THR A 160 3.80 -7.40 -13.77
C THR A 160 2.63 -8.24 -14.26
N LYS A 161 2.96 -9.45 -14.73
CA LYS A 161 2.02 -10.34 -15.39
C LYS A 161 2.16 -11.78 -14.91
N ILE A 162 1.14 -12.58 -15.18
CA ILE A 162 1.16 -14.03 -14.95
C ILE A 162 0.78 -14.71 -16.25
N THR A 163 1.69 -15.53 -16.74
CA THR A 163 1.57 -16.23 -18.01
C THR A 163 1.31 -17.71 -17.77
N PHE A 164 0.45 -18.28 -18.60
CA PHE A 164 0.06 -19.67 -18.52
C PHE A 164 0.24 -20.39 -19.85
N PHE A 165 0.45 -21.70 -19.76
CA PHE A 165 0.52 -22.63 -20.88
C PHE A 165 -0.65 -23.60 -20.82
N ALA A 166 -1.25 -23.82 -21.97
CA ALA A 166 -2.31 -24.78 -22.17
C ALA A 166 -1.82 -25.86 -23.15
N PRO A 167 -1.81 -27.15 -22.73
CA PRO A 167 -1.35 -28.24 -23.57
C PRO A 167 -2.33 -28.51 -24.72
N PRO A 168 -1.90 -29.24 -25.77
CA PRO A 168 -2.75 -29.55 -26.91
C PRO A 168 -4.10 -30.17 -26.52
N ASP A 169 -5.17 -29.77 -27.20
CA ASP A 169 -6.49 -30.40 -27.13
C ASP A 169 -7.11 -30.53 -28.54
N ASN A 170 -8.39 -30.87 -28.61
CA ASN A 170 -9.10 -30.98 -29.89
C ASN A 170 -9.31 -29.61 -30.60
N ARG A 171 -9.11 -28.50 -29.90
CA ARG A 171 -9.37 -27.12 -30.35
C ARG A 171 -8.07 -26.38 -30.72
N PHE A 172 -6.97 -26.61 -30.02
CA PHE A 172 -5.68 -25.97 -30.29
C PHE A 172 -4.49 -26.93 -30.13
N ARG A 173 -3.41 -26.67 -30.87
CA ARG A 173 -2.13 -27.40 -30.73
C ARG A 173 -1.44 -27.05 -29.42
N TRP A 174 -1.54 -25.79 -29.03
CA TRP A 174 -1.08 -25.24 -27.76
C TRP A 174 -1.62 -23.82 -27.62
N ALA A 175 -1.67 -23.30 -26.40
CA ALA A 175 -1.96 -21.91 -26.15
C ALA A 175 -1.06 -21.35 -25.04
N VAL A 176 -0.70 -20.08 -25.17
CA VAL A 176 0.01 -19.31 -24.15
C VAL A 176 -0.77 -18.04 -23.91
N PHE A 177 -1.05 -17.70 -22.68
CA PHE A 177 -1.91 -16.55 -22.41
C PHE A 177 -1.54 -15.81 -21.14
N GLU A 178 -1.71 -14.50 -21.20
CA GLU A 178 -1.52 -13.57 -20.10
C GLU A 178 -2.86 -13.46 -19.37
N SER A 179 -2.87 -13.98 -18.14
CA SER A 179 -4.05 -13.95 -17.28
C SER A 179 -4.39 -12.53 -16.85
N TYR A 180 -3.54 -11.96 -16.01
CA TYR A 180 -3.59 -10.61 -15.56
C TYR A 180 -2.24 -10.02 -15.84
N ARG A 181 -2.30 -8.87 -16.47
CA ARG A 181 -1.21 -7.93 -16.53
C ARG A 181 -1.66 -6.69 -15.79
N LEU A 182 -0.98 -6.39 -14.69
CA LEU A 182 -1.25 -5.21 -13.88
C LEU A 182 -0.77 -3.98 -14.63
N LYS A 183 -1.65 -2.99 -14.79
CA LYS A 183 -1.39 -1.69 -15.43
C LYS A 183 -1.26 -0.58 -14.39
N GLU A 184 -2.08 -0.64 -13.35
CA GLU A 184 -2.01 0.29 -12.23
C GLU A 184 -2.23 -0.45 -10.92
N TYR A 185 -1.49 -0.04 -9.89
CA TYR A 185 -1.70 -0.44 -8.51
C TYR A 185 -1.88 0.81 -7.68
N VAL A 186 -3.02 0.91 -6.99
CA VAL A 186 -3.32 2.00 -6.06
C VAL A 186 -3.81 1.42 -4.74
N GLU A 187 -3.18 1.82 -3.65
CA GLU A 187 -3.57 1.47 -2.29
C GLU A 187 -3.84 2.77 -1.51
N SER A 188 -4.90 2.75 -0.71
CA SER A 188 -5.16 3.78 0.29
C SER A 188 -5.56 3.13 1.61
N MET A 189 -4.93 3.58 2.68
CA MET A 189 -5.18 3.07 4.02
C MET A 189 -5.34 4.25 4.98
N HIS A 190 -6.45 4.26 5.69
CA HIS A 190 -6.71 5.18 6.79
C HIS A 190 -6.64 4.39 8.09
N THR A 191 -5.93 4.90 9.08
CA THR A 191 -5.75 4.25 10.37
C THR A 191 -6.08 5.24 11.48
N LEU A 192 -7.05 4.88 12.32
CA LEU A 192 -7.33 5.59 13.56
C LEU A 192 -6.73 4.76 14.71
N GLU A 193 -5.68 5.28 15.35
CA GLU A 193 -4.92 4.58 16.38
C GLU A 193 -5.16 5.13 17.79
N PHE A 194 -5.13 4.21 18.75
CA PHE A 194 -5.13 4.44 20.18
C PHE A 194 -3.96 3.67 20.78
N LYS A 195 -3.14 4.36 21.57
CA LYS A 195 -1.92 3.81 22.13
C LYS A 195 -1.73 4.33 23.55
N TYR A 196 -1.43 3.42 24.48
CA TYR A 196 -0.99 3.76 25.83
C TYR A 196 0.40 3.17 26.07
N LEU A 197 1.33 4.00 26.54
CA LEU A 197 2.70 3.59 26.83
C LEU A 197 3.03 3.89 28.29
N HIS A 198 3.24 2.85 29.08
CA HIS A 198 3.66 2.95 30.47
C HIS A 198 5.20 2.94 30.56
N PRO A 199 5.83 3.84 31.33
CA PRO A 199 7.25 3.78 31.60
C PRO A 199 7.59 2.51 32.40
N VAL A 200 8.62 1.79 31.99
CA VAL A 200 9.11 0.59 32.70
C VAL A 200 10.36 0.97 33.50
N TRP A 201 10.89 0.04 34.30
CA TRP A 201 12.01 0.22 35.23
C TRP A 201 13.26 0.89 34.64
N THR A 202 13.52 0.80 33.32
CA THR A 202 14.63 1.50 32.67
C THR A 202 14.21 2.91 32.21
N ARG A 203 14.98 3.93 32.61
CA ARG A 203 14.79 5.30 32.13
C ARG A 203 14.78 5.31 30.60
N GLY A 204 13.73 5.90 30.01
CA GLY A 204 13.56 6.04 28.57
C GLY A 204 12.80 4.91 27.88
N PHE A 205 12.57 3.77 28.52
CA PHE A 205 11.79 2.67 27.94
C PHE A 205 10.32 2.74 28.35
N LYS A 206 9.43 2.64 27.38
CA LYS A 206 7.98 2.57 27.57
C LYS A 206 7.39 1.45 26.75
N ILE A 207 6.42 0.75 27.33
CA ILE A 207 5.68 -0.34 26.70
C ILE A 207 4.19 -0.18 26.96
N GLY A 208 3.35 -0.62 26.04
CA GLY A 208 1.95 -0.81 26.36
C GLY A 208 1.10 -1.20 25.14
N PRO A 209 -0.22 -1.21 25.31
CA PRO A 209 -1.14 -1.66 24.27
C PRO A 209 -1.27 -0.65 23.13
N TYR A 210 -1.46 -1.20 21.94
CA TYR A 210 -1.82 -0.50 20.71
C TYR A 210 -3.07 -1.15 20.13
N VAL A 211 -4.05 -0.32 19.79
CA VAL A 211 -5.25 -0.73 19.07
C VAL A 211 -5.54 0.32 18.01
N ALA A 212 -5.90 -0.11 16.81
CA ALA A 212 -6.27 0.77 15.73
C ALA A 212 -7.39 0.16 14.90
N ARG A 213 -8.17 1.04 14.27
CA ARG A 213 -9.12 0.68 13.23
C ARG A 213 -8.57 1.10 11.88
N GLU A 214 -8.59 0.20 10.91
CA GLU A 214 -8.12 0.44 9.55
C GLU A 214 -9.27 0.43 8.56
N TRP A 215 -9.22 1.35 7.60
CA TRP A 215 -10.00 1.33 6.38
C TRP A 215 -9.03 1.23 5.21
N TYR A 216 -9.10 0.13 4.49
CA TYR A 216 -8.19 -0.24 3.43
C TYR A 216 -8.95 -0.27 2.11
N ARG A 217 -8.38 0.34 1.08
CA ARG A 217 -8.85 0.23 -0.30
C ARG A 217 -7.67 -0.07 -1.21
N GLU A 218 -7.86 -1.03 -2.10
CA GLU A 218 -6.92 -1.39 -3.15
C GLU A 218 -7.66 -1.34 -4.48
N HIS A 219 -7.10 -0.64 -5.45
CA HIS A 219 -7.59 -0.55 -6.81
C HIS A 219 -6.48 -1.02 -7.74
N ASN A 220 -6.80 -2.01 -8.56
CA ASN A 220 -5.88 -2.59 -9.52
C ASN A 220 -6.53 -2.58 -10.89
N ASP A 221 -5.88 -1.95 -11.86
CA ASP A 221 -6.29 -2.06 -13.24
C ASP A 221 -5.52 -3.19 -13.92
N SER A 222 -6.27 -4.15 -14.47
CA SER A 222 -5.71 -5.30 -15.15
C SER A 222 -6.12 -5.39 -16.61
N SER A 223 -5.29 -6.09 -17.37
CA SER A 223 -5.58 -6.53 -18.73
C SER A 223 -5.31 -8.00 -18.94
N PHE A 224 -6.06 -8.59 -19.85
CA PHE A 224 -6.06 -9.98 -20.27
C PHE A 224 -5.56 -10.08 -21.72
N GLY A 225 -4.90 -11.16 -22.10
CA GLY A 225 -4.55 -11.42 -23.51
C GLY A 225 -4.19 -12.87 -23.73
N SER A 226 -4.36 -13.39 -24.96
CA SER A 226 -4.02 -14.80 -25.24
C SER A 226 -3.40 -14.99 -26.61
N PHE A 227 -2.35 -15.77 -26.70
CA PHE A 227 -1.83 -16.28 -27.96
C PHE A 227 -2.25 -17.75 -28.09
N VAL A 228 -3.13 -18.05 -29.04
CA VAL A 228 -3.57 -19.42 -29.28
C VAL A 228 -3.00 -19.89 -30.62
N ALA A 229 -2.42 -21.08 -30.65
CA ALA A 229 -2.09 -21.77 -31.89
C ALA A 229 -3.17 -22.83 -32.17
N PRO A 230 -4.29 -22.46 -32.83
CA PRO A 230 -5.42 -23.36 -33.04
C PRO A 230 -5.06 -24.53 -33.96
N ASN A 231 -5.80 -25.63 -33.84
CA ASN A 231 -5.69 -26.74 -34.77
C ASN A 231 -6.26 -26.34 -36.14
N ALA A 232 -5.67 -26.84 -37.22
CA ALA A 232 -6.18 -26.60 -38.58
C ALA A 232 -7.62 -27.12 -38.77
N SER A 233 -8.04 -28.09 -37.95
CA SER A 233 -9.38 -28.69 -37.91
C SER A 233 -10.29 -28.11 -36.81
N ALA A 234 -9.89 -27.05 -36.12
CA ALA A 234 -10.68 -26.47 -35.05
C ALA A 234 -12.00 -25.88 -35.60
N PRO A 235 -13.17 -26.26 -35.05
CA PRO A 235 -14.47 -25.82 -35.57
C PRO A 235 -14.75 -24.32 -35.36
N TYR A 236 -13.90 -23.60 -34.62
CA TYR A 236 -14.02 -22.16 -34.38
C TYR A 236 -12.62 -21.53 -34.48
N LEU A 237 -12.27 -20.97 -35.64
CA LEU A 237 -11.11 -20.07 -35.87
C LEU A 237 -9.71 -20.74 -35.98
N PRO A 238 -9.39 -21.42 -37.10
CA PRO A 238 -8.01 -21.82 -37.39
C PRO A 238 -7.11 -20.60 -37.68
N ASN A 239 -5.86 -20.66 -37.23
CA ASN A 239 -4.80 -19.63 -37.27
C ASN A 239 -5.15 -18.23 -36.74
N SER A 240 -5.93 -18.13 -35.64
CA SER A 240 -6.24 -16.85 -34.99
C SER A 240 -5.34 -16.52 -33.80
N ILE A 241 -4.80 -15.31 -33.74
CA ILE A 241 -4.09 -14.72 -32.60
C ILE A 241 -4.95 -13.61 -32.03
N ASN A 242 -5.02 -13.44 -30.71
CA ASN A 242 -5.71 -12.31 -30.10
C ASN A 242 -4.82 -11.56 -29.09
N TRP A 243 -5.10 -10.29 -28.85
CA TRP A 243 -4.39 -9.52 -27.82
C TRP A 243 -5.27 -8.38 -27.33
N SER A 244 -4.98 -7.91 -26.11
CA SER A 244 -5.67 -6.74 -25.55
C SER A 244 -5.49 -5.54 -26.47
N ALA A 245 -6.59 -4.99 -26.98
CA ALA A 245 -6.59 -3.75 -27.76
C ALA A 245 -6.52 -2.53 -26.84
N LEU A 246 -7.27 -2.59 -25.74
CA LEU A 246 -7.30 -1.61 -24.65
C LEU A 246 -7.56 -2.36 -23.34
N ALA A 247 -6.94 -1.88 -22.28
CA ALA A 247 -6.84 -2.53 -20.99
C ALA A 247 -7.66 -1.76 -19.95
N PHE A 248 -8.84 -2.25 -19.56
CA PHE A 248 -9.59 -1.63 -18.45
C PHE A 248 -10.50 -2.63 -17.73
N THR A 249 -9.91 -3.50 -16.91
CA THR A 249 -10.68 -4.28 -15.93
C THR A 249 -10.26 -3.90 -14.52
N PRO A 250 -11.02 -3.00 -13.87
CA PRO A 250 -10.73 -2.61 -12.50
C PRO A 250 -11.09 -3.73 -11.53
N VAL A 251 -10.19 -3.98 -10.60
CA VAL A 251 -10.39 -4.84 -9.42
C VAL A 251 -10.29 -3.96 -8.19
N ASN A 252 -11.38 -3.84 -7.44
CA ASN A 252 -11.40 -3.04 -6.21
C ASN A 252 -11.59 -3.92 -5.00
N TYR A 253 -10.79 -3.69 -3.97
CA TYR A 253 -10.98 -4.22 -2.63
C TYR A 253 -11.34 -3.07 -1.70
N SER A 254 -12.32 -3.30 -0.85
CA SER A 254 -12.70 -2.37 0.21
C SER A 254 -12.85 -3.16 1.50
N MET A 255 -11.92 -2.95 2.43
CA MET A 255 -11.80 -3.71 3.66
C MET A 255 -11.73 -2.79 4.86
N THR A 256 -12.24 -3.26 5.99
CA THR A 256 -12.11 -2.58 7.27
C THR A 256 -11.75 -3.59 8.35
N GLY A 257 -11.01 -3.17 9.36
CA GLY A 257 -10.52 -4.12 10.33
C GLY A 257 -9.92 -3.50 11.57
N TRP A 258 -9.54 -4.39 12.47
CA TRP A 258 -8.85 -4.06 13.71
C TRP A 258 -7.39 -4.47 13.60
N VAL A 259 -6.54 -3.63 14.16
CA VAL A 259 -5.13 -3.87 14.31
C VAL A 259 -4.79 -3.71 15.78
N PHE A 260 -4.15 -4.70 16.39
CA PHE A 260 -3.85 -4.62 17.82
C PHE A 260 -2.53 -5.33 18.14
N GLY A 261 -1.87 -4.89 19.19
CA GLY A 261 -0.64 -5.52 19.67
C GLY A 261 0.15 -4.64 20.62
N PRO A 262 1.37 -5.04 21.00
CA PRO A 262 2.24 -4.22 21.82
C PRO A 262 2.94 -3.12 21.01
N ALA A 263 3.09 -1.97 21.66
CA ALA A 263 3.94 -0.88 21.21
C ALA A 263 5.05 -0.61 22.23
N PHE A 264 6.22 -0.24 21.71
CA PHE A 264 7.44 0.01 22.45
C PHE A 264 8.03 1.34 22.02
N ARG A 265 8.55 2.09 22.99
CA ARG A 265 9.32 3.30 22.76
C ARG A 265 10.56 3.26 23.63
N TYR A 266 11.72 3.43 23.02
CA TYR A 266 12.98 3.55 23.72
C TYR A 266 13.63 4.89 23.38
N GLN A 267 13.75 5.77 24.36
CA GLN A 267 14.46 7.03 24.23
C GLN A 267 15.92 6.80 24.66
N MET A 268 16.85 6.88 23.72
CA MET A 268 18.28 6.68 23.99
C MET A 268 18.95 7.99 24.43
N PHE A 269 18.65 9.08 23.73
CA PHE A 269 19.10 10.44 24.02
C PHE A 269 17.92 11.39 23.85
N ASP A 270 17.97 12.63 24.35
CA ASP A 270 16.85 13.59 24.20
C ASP A 270 16.46 13.85 22.74
N TRP A 271 17.43 13.73 21.82
CA TRP A 271 17.25 13.92 20.39
C TRP A 271 17.06 12.61 19.60
N LEU A 272 17.27 11.42 20.20
CA LEU A 272 17.20 10.12 19.50
C LEU A 272 16.30 9.12 20.24
N GLY A 273 15.27 8.66 19.54
CA GLY A 273 14.38 7.61 20.03
C GLY A 273 14.10 6.52 18.99
N PHE A 274 13.69 5.36 19.48
CA PHE A 274 13.28 4.21 18.69
C PHE A 274 11.85 3.84 19.05
N HIS A 275 11.00 3.71 18.06
CA HIS A 275 9.63 3.25 18.18
C HIS A 275 9.51 1.90 17.49
N TYR A 276 8.87 0.94 18.16
CA TYR A 276 8.58 -0.35 17.58
C TYR A 276 7.14 -0.74 17.87
N ARG A 277 6.46 -1.29 16.87
CA ARG A 277 5.12 -1.87 17.00
C ARG A 277 5.12 -3.24 16.36
N PHE A 278 4.58 -4.20 17.10
CA PHE A 278 4.24 -5.52 16.60
C PHE A 278 2.73 -5.64 16.70
N VAL A 279 2.05 -5.82 15.58
CA VAL A 279 0.58 -5.81 15.55
C VAL A 279 0.03 -6.95 14.73
N PHE A 280 -1.07 -7.52 15.19
CA PHE A 280 -1.91 -8.43 14.45
C PHE A 280 -2.89 -7.62 13.61
N VAL A 281 -2.97 -7.93 12.32
CA VAL A 281 -3.87 -7.29 11.37
C VAL A 281 -5.00 -8.26 11.08
N LYS A 282 -6.24 -7.81 11.24
CA LYS A 282 -7.44 -8.57 10.83
C LYS A 282 -8.42 -7.63 10.15
N ARG A 283 -8.62 -7.83 8.85
CA ARG A 283 -9.49 -6.99 8.00
C ARG A 283 -10.47 -7.85 7.23
N THR A 284 -11.71 -7.42 7.15
CA THR A 284 -12.74 -8.06 6.34
C THR A 284 -13.39 -7.03 5.43
N GLY A 285 -13.89 -7.48 4.30
CA GLY A 285 -14.58 -6.60 3.36
C GLY A 285 -15.04 -7.30 2.12
N SER A 286 -15.19 -6.53 1.06
CA SER A 286 -15.62 -7.00 -0.24
C SER A 286 -14.56 -6.75 -1.30
N PHE A 287 -14.53 -7.61 -2.30
CA PHE A 287 -13.85 -7.33 -3.56
C PHE A 287 -14.88 -7.31 -4.70
N ASN A 288 -14.60 -6.51 -5.72
CA ASN A 288 -15.31 -6.55 -6.98
C ASN A 288 -14.32 -6.48 -8.14
N LEU A 289 -14.73 -7.05 -9.25
CA LEU A 289 -14.05 -7.00 -10.51
C LEU A 289 -15.13 -6.85 -11.58
N SER A 290 -15.07 -5.77 -12.36
CA SER A 290 -16.00 -5.61 -13.47
C SER A 290 -15.40 -4.66 -14.48
N GLY A 291 -15.26 -5.11 -15.71
CA GLY A 291 -14.77 -4.27 -16.80
C GLY A 291 -15.14 -4.85 -18.14
N VAL A 292 -14.97 -4.07 -19.19
CA VAL A 292 -15.10 -4.53 -20.57
C VAL A 292 -13.73 -4.38 -21.21
N GLN A 293 -13.27 -5.44 -21.85
CA GLN A 293 -12.00 -5.45 -22.55
C GLN A 293 -12.17 -5.81 -24.02
N PRO A 294 -11.77 -4.92 -24.95
CA PRO A 294 -11.64 -5.27 -26.34
C PRO A 294 -10.38 -6.11 -26.60
N LEU A 295 -10.54 -7.16 -27.40
CA LEU A 295 -9.47 -8.01 -27.87
C LEU A 295 -9.40 -7.90 -29.39
N ASN A 296 -8.25 -7.46 -29.90
CA ASN A 296 -7.98 -7.55 -31.33
C ASN A 296 -7.78 -9.01 -31.70
N ARG A 297 -8.39 -9.45 -32.81
CA ARG A 297 -8.21 -10.78 -33.37
C ARG A 297 -7.59 -10.68 -34.75
N GLU A 298 -6.44 -11.31 -34.92
CA GLU A 298 -5.77 -11.47 -36.19
C GLU A 298 -5.95 -12.89 -36.70
N GLN A 299 -6.16 -13.07 -38.01
CA GLN A 299 -6.14 -14.37 -38.66
C GLN A 299 -5.21 -14.29 -39.87
N GLY A 300 -4.17 -15.12 -39.89
CA GLY A 300 -3.21 -15.17 -41.00
C GLY A 300 -2.53 -13.83 -41.35
N GLY A 301 -2.18 -13.01 -40.36
CA GLY A 301 -1.52 -11.71 -40.60
C GLY A 301 -2.47 -10.51 -40.72
N THR A 302 -3.79 -10.73 -40.74
CA THR A 302 -4.78 -9.66 -40.95
C THR A 302 -5.70 -9.52 -39.75
N LEU A 303 -5.91 -8.28 -39.27
CA LEU A 303 -6.93 -7.98 -38.26
C LEU A 303 -8.32 -8.32 -38.81
N THR A 304 -8.98 -9.30 -38.21
CA THR A 304 -10.26 -9.84 -38.70
C THR A 304 -11.45 -9.44 -37.83
N ALA A 305 -11.26 -9.25 -36.53
CA ALA A 305 -12.34 -8.88 -35.61
C ALA A 305 -11.81 -8.15 -34.36
N ILE A 306 -12.73 -7.49 -33.66
CA ILE A 306 -12.54 -7.03 -32.28
C ILE A 306 -13.57 -7.78 -31.44
N ASP A 307 -13.11 -8.62 -30.53
CA ASP A 307 -13.98 -9.28 -29.55
C ASP A 307 -14.14 -8.42 -28.32
N LEU A 308 -15.25 -8.58 -27.62
CA LEU A 308 -15.48 -7.98 -26.31
C LEU A 308 -15.59 -9.09 -25.27
N ILE A 309 -14.76 -9.01 -24.23
CA ILE A 309 -14.92 -9.80 -23.02
C ILE A 309 -15.29 -8.87 -21.86
N ALA A 310 -16.17 -9.33 -20.98
CA ALA A 310 -16.54 -8.59 -19.78
C ALA A 310 -16.45 -9.51 -18.57
N PRO A 311 -15.28 -9.59 -17.91
CA PRO A 311 -15.16 -10.33 -16.66
C PRO A 311 -15.91 -9.59 -15.56
N VAL A 312 -16.68 -10.34 -14.79
CA VAL A 312 -17.42 -9.89 -13.61
C VAL A 312 -17.16 -10.88 -12.48
N ALA A 313 -16.57 -10.42 -11.39
CA ALA A 313 -16.41 -11.22 -10.18
C ALA A 313 -16.64 -10.37 -8.93
N GLY A 314 -16.99 -11.02 -7.84
CA GLY A 314 -17.16 -10.36 -6.56
C GLY A 314 -17.38 -11.33 -5.42
N GLY A 315 -17.21 -10.82 -4.21
CA GLY A 315 -17.34 -11.61 -3.00
C GLY A 315 -16.72 -10.90 -1.80
N ASN A 316 -16.51 -11.67 -0.74
CA ASN A 316 -16.08 -11.21 0.55
C ASN A 316 -14.68 -11.76 0.83
N VAL A 317 -13.81 -10.84 1.19
CA VAL A 317 -12.40 -11.05 1.42
C VAL A 317 -12.11 -10.91 2.92
N ASN A 318 -11.24 -11.77 3.42
CA ASN A 318 -10.67 -11.69 4.76
C ASN A 318 -9.14 -11.65 4.64
N GLU A 319 -8.51 -10.80 5.44
CA GLU A 319 -7.07 -10.71 5.55
C GLU A 319 -6.66 -10.81 7.01
N GLU A 320 -5.74 -11.72 7.29
CA GLU A 320 -5.18 -11.92 8.61
C GLU A 320 -3.66 -12.00 8.53
N GLY A 321 -2.97 -11.34 9.45
CA GLY A 321 -1.52 -11.23 9.36
C GLY A 321 -0.85 -10.53 10.53
N ILE A 322 0.43 -10.26 10.33
CA ILE A 322 1.28 -9.53 11.27
C ILE A 322 1.92 -8.34 10.57
N ARG A 323 2.04 -7.23 11.29
CA ARG A 323 2.78 -6.06 10.84
C ARG A 323 3.80 -5.65 11.89
N HIS A 324 5.02 -5.45 11.43
CA HIS A 324 6.11 -4.85 12.17
C HIS A 324 6.29 -3.42 11.68
N ASN A 325 6.37 -2.47 12.60
CA ASN A 325 6.75 -1.11 12.30
C ASN A 325 7.88 -0.70 13.22
N PHE A 326 9.06 -0.46 12.65
CA PHE A 326 10.21 0.06 13.35
C PHE A 326 10.49 1.47 12.83
N GLU A 327 10.65 2.44 13.72
CA GLU A 327 10.89 3.84 13.37
C GLU A 327 11.97 4.41 14.28
N THR A 328 13.02 4.98 13.69
CA THR A 328 14.00 5.82 14.37
C THR A 328 13.56 7.26 14.25
N VAL A 329 13.54 7.97 15.38
CA VAL A 329 13.04 9.35 15.48
C VAL A 329 14.16 10.26 15.98
N PHE A 330 14.51 11.23 15.14
CA PHE A 330 15.43 12.31 15.46
C PHE A 330 14.62 13.57 15.79
N ARG A 331 14.78 14.12 16.99
CA ARG A 331 14.15 15.39 17.38
C ARG A 331 15.12 16.53 17.15
N ILE A 332 14.65 17.54 16.42
CA ILE A 332 15.41 18.73 16.04
C ILE A 332 14.70 19.94 16.67
N TYR A 333 15.38 20.67 17.56
CA TYR A 333 14.85 21.86 18.24
C TYR A 333 13.50 21.63 18.97
N CYS A 334 13.36 20.49 19.65
CA CYS A 334 12.19 20.06 20.46
C CYS A 334 10.84 19.93 19.73
N ARG A 335 10.64 20.60 18.58
CA ARG A 335 9.38 20.65 17.82
C ARG A 335 9.45 19.85 16.53
N TYR A 336 10.58 19.83 15.84
CA TYR A 336 10.71 19.14 14.57
C TYR A 336 11.18 17.70 14.78
N GLY A 337 10.66 16.80 13.96
CA GLY A 337 11.04 15.39 13.98
C GLY A 337 11.39 14.90 12.59
N LEU A 338 12.48 14.16 12.47
CA LEU A 338 12.77 13.31 11.31
C LEU A 338 12.59 11.86 11.72
N HIS A 339 11.72 11.15 11.01
CA HIS A 339 11.37 9.78 11.27
C HIS A 339 11.86 8.93 10.09
N ILE A 340 12.69 7.93 10.36
CA ILE A 340 13.15 6.97 9.36
C ILE A 340 12.63 5.62 9.81
N GLY A 341 11.81 4.98 9.00
CA GLY A 341 11.14 3.76 9.42
C GLY A 341 11.06 2.69 8.36
N ILE A 342 10.77 1.49 8.86
CA ILE A 342 10.58 0.27 8.09
C ILE A 342 9.24 -0.32 8.53
N ILE A 343 8.36 -0.59 7.58
CA ILE A 343 7.15 -1.38 7.78
C ILE A 343 7.33 -2.70 7.06
N LYS A 344 7.14 -3.81 7.78
CA LYS A 344 7.03 -5.14 7.19
C LYS A 344 5.66 -5.71 7.52
N GLU A 345 4.88 -6.04 6.52
CA GLU A 345 3.56 -6.63 6.68
C GLU A 345 3.51 -7.97 5.95
N ASP A 346 3.12 -9.01 6.67
CA ASP A 346 2.92 -10.36 6.17
C ASP A 346 1.47 -10.73 6.47
N PHE A 347 0.65 -10.94 5.44
CA PHE A 347 -0.76 -11.30 5.61
C PHE A 347 -1.18 -12.39 4.63
N THR A 348 -2.24 -13.09 5.01
CA THR A 348 -2.87 -14.11 4.17
C THR A 348 -4.28 -13.63 3.83
N ARG A 349 -4.59 -13.61 2.53
CA ARG A 349 -5.91 -13.28 2.00
C ARG A 349 -6.71 -14.56 1.76
N SER A 350 -7.96 -14.61 2.18
CA SER A 350 -8.89 -15.70 1.90
C SER A 350 -10.27 -15.16 1.51
N TYR A 351 -11.05 -15.97 0.82
CA TYR A 351 -12.40 -15.63 0.38
C TYR A 351 -13.42 -16.52 1.10
N SER A 352 -14.44 -15.90 1.68
CA SER A 352 -15.57 -16.66 2.27
C SER A 352 -16.68 -16.94 1.26
N ASN A 353 -16.77 -16.11 0.21
CA ASN A 353 -17.56 -16.30 -1.00
C ASN A 353 -16.79 -15.69 -2.18
N TYR A 354 -16.89 -16.34 -3.34
CA TYR A 354 -16.33 -15.85 -4.58
C TYR A 354 -17.25 -16.28 -5.72
N LEU A 355 -17.81 -15.29 -6.40
CA LEU A 355 -18.62 -15.48 -7.60
C LEU A 355 -17.90 -14.84 -8.77
N GLY A 356 -17.80 -15.54 -9.89
CA GLY A 356 -17.07 -15.08 -11.05
C GLY A 356 -17.68 -15.61 -12.34
N TYR A 357 -17.77 -14.74 -13.34
CA TYR A 357 -18.18 -15.10 -14.69
C TYR A 357 -17.53 -14.14 -15.70
N THR A 358 -17.23 -14.62 -16.91
CA THR A 358 -16.80 -13.75 -18.01
C THR A 358 -17.86 -13.80 -19.10
N PHE A 359 -18.45 -12.65 -19.45
CA PHE A 359 -19.32 -12.53 -20.61
C PHE A 359 -18.49 -12.34 -21.88
N GLY A 360 -18.96 -12.90 -22.98
CA GLY A 360 -18.29 -12.82 -24.27
C GLY A 360 -17.22 -13.90 -24.48
N SER A 361 -16.84 -14.08 -25.74
CA SER A 361 -15.84 -15.06 -26.17
C SER A 361 -14.73 -14.30 -26.90
N GLY A 362 -13.59 -14.13 -26.23
CA GLY A 362 -12.37 -13.62 -26.83
C GLY A 362 -11.50 -14.72 -27.45
N GLY A 363 -11.94 -15.99 -27.40
CA GLY A 363 -11.15 -17.18 -27.67
C GLY A 363 -11.39 -18.29 -26.64
N TYR A 364 -10.55 -19.33 -26.64
CA TYR A 364 -10.74 -20.55 -25.85
C TYR A 364 -10.45 -20.43 -24.33
N TYR A 365 -9.73 -19.38 -23.92
CA TYR A 365 -9.29 -19.17 -22.53
C TYR A 365 -9.66 -17.77 -22.03
N SER A 366 -10.94 -17.56 -21.73
CA SER A 366 -11.46 -16.26 -21.26
C SER A 366 -11.94 -16.27 -19.80
N MET A 367 -12.03 -17.44 -19.15
CA MET A 367 -12.69 -17.57 -17.85
C MET A 367 -11.71 -17.98 -16.75
N LYS A 368 -11.54 -17.10 -15.73
CA LYS A 368 -10.93 -17.47 -14.42
C LYS A 368 -11.74 -18.54 -13.71
N THR A 369 -13.06 -18.45 -13.88
CA THR A 369 -14.02 -19.29 -13.21
C THR A 369 -15.08 -19.74 -14.22
N PRO A 370 -14.96 -20.95 -14.81
CA PRO A 370 -15.93 -21.45 -15.79
C PRO A 370 -17.26 -21.83 -15.13
N THR A 371 -17.25 -22.14 -13.83
CA THR A 371 -18.42 -22.28 -12.98
C THR A 371 -18.69 -20.94 -12.28
N LEU A 372 -19.95 -20.53 -12.11
CA LEU A 372 -20.29 -19.29 -11.37
C LEU A 372 -19.64 -19.17 -9.98
N LEU A 373 -19.24 -20.31 -9.39
CA LEU A 373 -18.53 -20.43 -8.12
C LEU A 373 -17.02 -20.55 -8.33
N GLY A 374 -16.24 -19.69 -7.66
CA GLY A 374 -14.78 -19.70 -7.64
C GLY A 374 -14.18 -20.71 -6.69
N ILE A 375 -14.22 -22.00 -7.04
CA ILE A 375 -13.69 -23.07 -6.17
C ILE A 375 -12.20 -22.86 -5.90
N GLY A 376 -11.40 -22.57 -6.93
CA GLY A 376 -9.98 -22.24 -6.84
C GLY A 376 -9.71 -21.09 -5.91
N GLU A 377 -10.53 -20.05 -6.00
CA GLU A 377 -10.46 -18.86 -5.17
C GLU A 377 -10.80 -19.14 -3.70
N LEU A 378 -11.83 -19.95 -3.47
CA LEU A 378 -12.34 -20.34 -2.15
C LEU A 378 -11.46 -21.37 -1.43
N SER A 379 -10.79 -22.26 -2.16
CA SER A 379 -10.06 -23.38 -1.58
C SER A 379 -8.68 -23.01 -1.04
N ASN A 380 -8.16 -21.84 -1.40
CA ASN A 380 -6.80 -21.44 -1.09
C ASN A 380 -6.75 -20.16 -0.26
N SER A 381 -5.60 -19.99 0.38
CA SER A 381 -5.24 -18.79 1.12
C SER A 381 -3.98 -18.19 0.52
N TYR A 382 -3.98 -16.90 0.23
CA TYR A 382 -2.94 -16.26 -0.57
C TYR A 382 -2.05 -15.39 0.29
N ALA A 383 -0.82 -15.83 0.50
CA ALA A 383 0.16 -15.04 1.22
C ALA A 383 0.54 -13.79 0.42
N SER A 384 0.66 -12.67 1.12
CA SER A 384 1.17 -11.40 0.61
C SER A 384 2.17 -10.83 1.60
N ASN A 385 3.19 -10.17 1.05
CA ASN A 385 4.26 -9.55 1.81
C ASN A 385 4.49 -8.15 1.25
N THR A 386 4.59 -7.19 2.17
CA THR A 386 4.98 -5.82 1.89
C THR A 386 6.15 -5.45 2.78
N LEU A 387 7.21 -4.89 2.18
CA LEU A 387 8.32 -4.29 2.89
C LEU A 387 8.49 -2.85 2.42
N GLU A 388 8.34 -1.90 3.33
CA GLU A 388 8.42 -0.48 3.06
C GLU A 388 9.53 0.17 3.86
N VAL A 389 10.27 1.07 3.22
CA VAL A 389 11.18 2.01 3.86
C VAL A 389 10.66 3.42 3.61
N TYR A 390 10.55 4.23 4.65
CA TYR A 390 10.00 5.58 4.56
C TYR A 390 10.77 6.60 5.38
N ILE A 391 10.60 7.86 4.99
CA ILE A 391 11.07 9.04 5.72
C ILE A 391 9.87 9.97 5.94
N LYS A 392 9.64 10.39 7.18
CA LYS A 392 8.63 11.39 7.53
C LYS A 392 9.26 12.57 8.24
N PHE A 393 8.74 13.74 7.98
CA PHE A 393 8.97 14.94 8.75
C PHE A 393 7.77 15.21 9.62
N SER A 394 8.00 15.66 10.85
CA SER A 394 6.95 16.03 11.77
C SER A 394 7.23 17.37 12.44
N THR A 395 6.14 18.03 12.83
CA THR A 395 6.16 19.22 13.67
C THR A 395 5.23 19.00 14.85
N ALA A 396 5.67 19.38 16.04
CA ALA A 396 4.94 19.25 17.28
C ALA A 396 4.60 20.63 17.89
N PHE A 397 3.33 20.78 18.26
CA PHE A 397 2.77 21.92 18.98
C PHE A 397 2.44 21.47 20.40
N PHE A 398 2.93 22.19 21.39
CA PHE A 398 2.83 21.87 22.82
C PHE A 398 1.82 22.79 23.50
N PHE A 399 1.01 22.26 24.41
CA PHE A 399 -0.05 22.99 25.12
C PHE A 399 -0.11 22.57 26.59
#